data_AF-A0A2P8G955-F1
#
_entry.id   AF-A0A2P8G955-F1
#
_cell.length_a   1.000
_cell.length_b   1.000
_cell.length_c   1.000
_cell.angle_alpha   90.00
_cell.angle_beta   90.00
_cell.angle_gamma   90.00
#
_symmetry.space_group_name_H-M   'P 1'
#
loop_
_entity.id
_entity.type
_entity.pdbx_description
1 polymer ?
#
loop_
_entity_poly.entity_id
_entity_poly.type
_entity_poly.pdbx_seq_one_letter_code
_entity_poly.pdbx_strand_id
1 'polypeptide(L)'
;MRKIELFVIAMLWSSVASAQLSLRWNYPCKPGTECWNALTSVAERQNACQIKGIDLKTLSTEELLLITMEHPFFRSYVAHDSPLEGLGFALEGFNGFEEFKRRPDAMKAACEIYFKEDFSKVEAFPDSAEMGAYSLKWIGVELIMSDKALLNQMSSREKTDFLKRLHASLLIKQRYRDVFGGISDAVTAYIFDKVMHSMGIEIVESQFYADGIVAFEERLIARDPGLIELLLNKFTEYVKNH
;
A
#
# COMPACT_ATOMS: atom_id res chain seq x y z
N MET A 1 7.55 22.97 -55.50
CA MET A 1 6.68 22.10 -54.67
C MET A 1 7.56 21.12 -53.89
N ARG A 2 8.09 21.52 -52.73
CA ARG A 2 8.90 20.63 -51.84
C ARG A 2 9.18 21.25 -50.47
N LYS A 3 8.19 21.91 -49.84
CA LYS A 3 8.31 22.44 -48.47
C LYS A 3 7.02 22.42 -47.64
N ILE A 4 5.91 21.93 -48.19
CA ILE A 4 4.59 21.96 -47.52
C ILE A 4 4.21 20.60 -46.91
N GLU A 5 4.85 19.50 -47.29
CA GLU A 5 4.51 18.16 -46.78
C GLU A 5 5.21 17.76 -45.48
N LEU A 6 6.11 18.58 -44.94
CA LEU A 6 6.81 18.28 -43.67
C LEU A 6 6.14 18.86 -42.42
N PHE A 7 5.06 19.65 -42.57
CA PHE A 7 4.41 20.30 -41.43
C PHE A 7 3.18 19.55 -40.88
N VAL A 8 2.71 18.49 -41.55
CA VAL A 8 1.50 17.76 -41.14
C VAL A 8 1.83 16.51 -40.30
N ILE A 9 3.09 16.04 -40.30
CA ILE A 9 3.51 14.86 -39.52
C ILE A 9 3.92 15.22 -38.07
N ALA A 10 4.06 16.51 -37.75
CA ALA A 10 4.44 16.98 -36.40
C ALA A 10 3.26 17.24 -35.44
N MET A 11 2.00 17.10 -35.89
CA MET A 11 0.80 17.40 -35.07
C MET A 11 0.04 16.16 -34.57
N LEU A 12 0.61 14.97 -34.71
CA LEU A 12 0.07 13.72 -34.15
C LEU A 12 0.99 13.11 -33.09
N TRP A 13 1.73 13.95 -32.37
CA TRP A 13 2.39 13.54 -31.13
C TRP A 13 1.40 13.68 -29.98
N SER A 14 0.55 12.64 -29.88
CA SER A 14 0.14 12.01 -28.62
C SER A 14 0.13 12.93 -27.40
N SER A 15 -0.91 13.73 -27.26
CA SER A 15 -1.44 14.05 -25.94
C SER A 15 -2.06 12.79 -25.36
N VAL A 16 -1.23 11.86 -24.89
CA VAL A 16 -1.66 11.02 -23.78
C VAL A 16 -1.73 11.98 -22.61
N ALA A 17 -2.86 12.67 -22.48
CA ALA A 17 -3.26 13.21 -21.20
C ALA A 17 -3.33 11.97 -20.30
N SER A 18 -2.32 11.76 -19.46
CA SER A 18 -2.46 10.86 -18.34
C SER A 18 -3.70 11.37 -17.60
N ALA A 19 -4.77 10.59 -17.60
CA ALA A 19 -5.93 10.86 -16.78
C ALA A 19 -5.47 10.69 -15.33
N GLN A 20 -4.81 11.71 -14.78
CA GLN A 20 -4.51 11.79 -13.37
C GLN A 20 -5.87 11.81 -12.69
N LEU A 21 -6.20 10.75 -11.95
CA LEU A 21 -7.47 10.64 -11.26
C LEU A 21 -7.57 11.84 -10.29
N SER A 22 -8.46 12.79 -10.58
CA SER A 22 -8.70 13.92 -9.68
C SER A 22 -9.60 13.46 -8.55
N LEU A 23 -9.13 13.61 -7.31
CA LEU A 23 -9.93 13.30 -6.13
C LEU A 23 -11.03 14.36 -5.97
N ARG A 24 -12.28 13.94 -5.83
CA ARG A 24 -13.41 14.85 -5.56
C ARG A 24 -13.42 15.38 -4.14
N TRP A 25 -12.63 14.79 -3.25
CA TRP A 25 -12.47 15.21 -1.88
C TRP A 25 -11.00 15.25 -1.49
N ASN A 26 -10.60 16.25 -0.70
CA ASN A 26 -9.24 16.42 -0.20
C ASN A 26 -9.29 16.93 1.25
N TYR A 27 -8.24 16.69 2.02
CA TYR A 27 -8.15 17.08 3.43
C TYR A 27 -8.05 18.61 3.54
N PRO A 28 -9.08 19.30 4.06
CA PRO A 28 -9.04 20.76 4.21
C PRO A 28 -8.08 21.18 5.33
N CYS A 29 -7.81 20.26 6.27
CA CYS A 29 -6.93 20.48 7.39
C CYS A 29 -5.89 19.37 7.51
N LYS A 30 -4.62 19.72 7.33
CA LYS A 30 -3.48 18.78 7.27
C LYS A 30 -2.17 19.42 7.74
N PRO A 31 -1.13 18.65 8.09
CA PRO A 31 0.16 19.18 8.52
C PRO A 31 0.67 20.31 7.61
N GLY A 32 1.14 21.40 8.23
CA GLY A 32 1.60 22.60 7.52
C GLY A 32 0.52 23.65 7.24
N THR A 33 -0.76 23.38 7.52
CA THR A 33 -1.85 24.38 7.39
C THR A 33 -2.11 25.11 8.71
N GLU A 34 -2.62 26.34 8.64
CA GLU A 34 -2.99 27.13 9.83
C GLU A 34 -4.01 26.42 10.71
N CYS A 35 -5.05 25.82 10.11
CA CYS A 35 -6.06 25.10 10.88
C CYS A 35 -5.45 23.92 11.63
N TRP A 36 -4.47 23.20 11.05
CA TRP A 36 -3.88 22.02 11.68
C TRP A 36 -3.03 22.39 12.89
N ASN A 37 -2.33 23.51 12.79
CA ASN A 37 -1.53 24.07 13.88
C ASN A 37 -2.41 24.59 15.02
N ALA A 38 -3.66 24.96 14.74
CA ALA A 38 -4.64 25.37 15.75
C ALA A 38 -5.27 24.19 16.50
N LEU A 39 -5.19 22.95 15.99
CA LEU A 39 -5.70 21.77 16.68
C LEU A 39 -4.75 21.38 17.82
N THR A 40 -5.30 21.21 19.02
CA THR A 40 -4.54 21.02 20.27
C THR A 40 -4.47 19.56 20.70
N SER A 41 -5.42 18.73 20.27
CA SER A 41 -5.50 17.31 20.65
C SER A 41 -5.41 16.35 19.46
N VAL A 42 -5.04 15.10 19.74
CA VAL A 42 -5.07 14.01 18.74
C VAL A 42 -6.50 13.78 18.23
N ALA A 43 -7.49 13.80 19.13
CA ALA A 43 -8.90 13.62 18.77
C ALA A 43 -9.40 14.71 17.81
N GLU A 44 -9.02 15.97 18.03
CA GLU A 44 -9.32 17.07 17.10
C GLU A 44 -8.72 16.83 15.71
N ARG A 45 -7.46 16.38 15.65
CA ARG A 45 -6.79 16.05 14.38
C ARG A 45 -7.44 14.86 13.67
N GLN A 46 -7.77 13.79 14.39
CA GLN A 46 -8.48 12.65 13.82
C GLN A 46 -9.88 13.04 13.30
N ASN A 47 -10.62 13.91 14.01
CA ASN A 47 -11.90 14.43 13.54
C ASN A 47 -11.74 15.36 12.30
N ALA A 48 -10.62 16.08 12.20
CA ALA A 48 -10.32 16.91 11.04
C ALA A 48 -9.99 16.07 9.78
N CYS A 49 -9.56 14.82 9.97
CA CYS A 49 -9.30 13.88 8.88
C CYS A 49 -10.57 13.20 8.32
N GLN A 50 -11.71 13.23 9.01
CA GLN A 50 -12.94 12.62 8.51
C GLN A 50 -13.41 13.27 7.21
N ILE A 51 -13.85 12.48 6.23
CA ILE A 51 -14.44 13.04 5.01
C ILE A 51 -15.85 13.58 5.29
N LYS A 52 -16.05 14.85 4.93
CA LYS A 52 -17.26 15.65 5.20
C LYS A 52 -17.70 16.36 3.93
N GLY A 53 -19.01 16.61 3.80
CA GLY A 53 -19.58 17.38 2.70
C GLY A 53 -19.81 16.61 1.39
N ILE A 54 -19.54 15.29 1.38
CA ILE A 54 -19.84 14.40 0.25
C ILE A 54 -20.38 13.07 0.77
N ASP A 55 -21.30 12.45 0.03
CA ASP A 55 -21.76 11.09 0.32
C ASP A 55 -20.70 10.08 -0.16
N LEU A 56 -20.12 9.34 0.79
CA LEU A 56 -19.07 8.35 0.54
C LEU A 56 -19.51 7.28 -0.48
N LYS A 57 -20.80 6.94 -0.53
CA LYS A 57 -21.33 5.94 -1.48
C LYS A 57 -21.21 6.38 -2.93
N THR A 58 -21.04 7.68 -3.16
CA THR A 58 -20.85 8.23 -4.50
C THR A 58 -19.40 8.16 -4.96
N LEU A 59 -18.43 8.00 -4.05
CA LEU A 59 -17.01 7.81 -4.34
C LEU A 59 -16.78 6.42 -4.95
N SER A 60 -15.89 6.30 -5.94
CA SER A 60 -15.48 4.96 -6.41
C SER A 60 -14.62 4.27 -5.35
N THR A 61 -14.48 2.95 -5.44
CA THR A 61 -13.68 2.19 -4.48
C THR A 61 -12.19 2.55 -4.61
N GLU A 62 -11.71 2.81 -5.83
CA GLU A 62 -10.37 3.34 -6.09
C GLU A 62 -10.19 4.74 -5.49
N GLU A 63 -11.18 5.62 -5.67
CA GLU A 63 -11.13 6.99 -5.16
C GLU A 63 -11.06 7.02 -3.62
N LEU A 64 -11.82 6.15 -2.94
CA LEU A 64 -11.72 6.00 -1.48
C LEU A 64 -10.34 5.53 -1.03
N LEU A 65 -9.73 4.57 -1.74
CA LEU A 65 -8.37 4.13 -1.42
C LEU A 65 -7.37 5.25 -1.62
N LEU A 66 -7.46 6.00 -2.72
CA LEU A 66 -6.56 7.13 -2.98
C LEU A 66 -6.71 8.24 -1.93
N ILE A 67 -7.93 8.55 -1.50
CA ILE A 67 -8.15 9.48 -0.38
C ILE A 67 -7.55 8.93 0.92
N THR A 68 -7.68 7.62 1.16
CA THR A 68 -7.07 6.95 2.33
C THR A 68 -5.55 7.06 2.30
N MET A 69 -4.92 6.89 1.14
CA MET A 69 -3.46 7.02 0.96
C MET A 69 -2.95 8.44 1.20
N GLU A 70 -3.81 9.45 1.05
CA GLU A 70 -3.52 10.85 1.35
C GLU A 70 -3.85 11.25 2.80
N HIS A 71 -4.28 10.30 3.64
CA HIS A 71 -4.62 10.57 5.04
C HIS A 71 -3.44 11.23 5.78
N PRO A 72 -3.67 12.31 6.54
CA PRO A 72 -2.58 13.04 7.22
C PRO A 72 -1.70 12.19 8.13
N PHE A 73 -2.25 11.13 8.72
CA PHE A 73 -1.53 10.16 9.54
C PHE A 73 -1.13 8.88 8.79
N PHE A 74 -1.34 8.80 7.47
CA PHE A 74 -1.18 7.56 6.70
C PHE A 74 0.19 6.91 6.89
N ARG A 75 1.26 7.73 6.92
CA ARG A 75 2.64 7.26 7.11
C ARG A 75 3.05 7.12 8.59
N SER A 76 2.15 7.37 9.54
CA SER A 76 2.46 7.24 10.97
C SER A 76 2.78 5.80 11.37
N TYR A 77 2.48 4.79 10.54
CA TYR A 77 2.79 3.40 10.85
C TYR A 77 4.29 3.11 11.12
N VAL A 78 5.21 3.96 10.67
CA VAL A 78 6.65 3.82 11.01
C VAL A 78 7.07 4.49 12.32
N ALA A 79 6.14 5.19 12.99
CA ALA A 79 6.39 5.94 14.22
C ALA A 79 5.76 5.29 15.46
N HIS A 80 5.33 4.04 15.36
CA HIS A 80 4.73 3.25 16.44
C HIS A 80 5.52 1.97 16.69
N ASP A 81 5.22 1.27 17.78
CA ASP A 81 5.87 0.01 18.17
C ASP A 81 5.74 -1.10 17.11
N SER A 82 4.73 -0.99 16.24
CA SER A 82 4.43 -1.94 15.19
C SER A 82 3.80 -1.23 13.98
N PRO A 83 4.11 -1.63 12.73
CA PRO A 83 3.46 -1.08 11.55
C PRO A 83 1.94 -1.29 11.54
N LEU A 84 1.45 -2.42 12.08
CA LEU A 84 0.02 -2.67 12.17
C LEU A 84 -0.66 -1.72 13.16
N GLU A 85 -0.04 -1.49 14.31
CA GLU A 85 -0.54 -0.57 15.33
C GLU A 85 -0.60 0.87 14.81
N GLY A 86 0.46 1.36 14.17
CA GLY A 86 0.48 2.73 13.68
C GLY A 86 -0.39 2.96 12.43
N LEU A 87 -0.63 1.92 11.60
CA LEU A 87 -1.65 2.01 10.56
C LEU A 87 -3.06 2.02 11.17
N GLY A 88 -3.29 1.22 12.22
CA GLY A 88 -4.51 1.23 13.01
C GLY A 88 -4.78 2.62 13.60
N PHE A 89 -3.80 3.24 14.24
CA PHE A 89 -3.88 4.62 14.73
C PHE A 89 -4.32 5.63 13.65
N ALA A 90 -3.84 5.44 12.41
CA ALA A 90 -4.16 6.32 11.31
C ALA A 90 -5.58 6.09 10.76
N LEU A 91 -6.03 4.84 10.66
CA LEU A 91 -7.20 4.48 9.86
C LEU A 91 -8.40 3.96 10.65
N GLU A 92 -8.22 3.51 11.89
CA GLU A 92 -9.35 3.06 12.73
C GLU A 92 -10.28 4.23 13.04
N GLY A 93 -11.57 4.04 12.73
CA GLY A 93 -12.58 5.09 12.88
C GLY A 93 -12.52 6.19 11.81
N PHE A 94 -11.60 6.13 10.85
CA PHE A 94 -11.64 6.99 9.67
C PHE A 94 -12.75 6.53 8.71
N ASN A 95 -13.76 7.37 8.50
CA ASN A 95 -14.95 7.01 7.73
C ASN A 95 -14.68 6.61 6.27
N GLY A 96 -13.65 7.17 5.63
CA GLY A 96 -13.25 6.81 4.27
C GLY A 96 -12.72 5.38 4.17
N PHE A 97 -11.85 4.98 5.09
CA PHE A 97 -11.30 3.63 5.12
C PHE A 97 -12.33 2.59 5.57
N GLU A 98 -13.18 2.93 6.54
CA GLU A 98 -14.31 2.10 6.95
C GLU A 98 -15.28 1.81 5.80
N GLU A 99 -15.63 2.83 5.01
CA GLU A 99 -16.43 2.63 3.80
C GLU A 99 -15.68 1.76 2.78
N PHE A 100 -14.42 2.07 2.49
CA PHE A 100 -13.59 1.29 1.55
C PHE A 100 -13.57 -0.20 1.93
N LYS A 101 -13.24 -0.53 3.17
CA LYS A 101 -13.09 -1.91 3.66
C LYS A 101 -14.38 -2.72 3.59
N ARG A 102 -15.55 -2.07 3.64
CA ARG A 102 -16.86 -2.73 3.53
C ARG A 102 -17.23 -3.10 2.09
N ARG A 103 -16.56 -2.53 1.10
CA ARG A 103 -16.92 -2.76 -0.30
C ARG A 103 -16.41 -4.12 -0.79
N PRO A 104 -17.24 -4.89 -1.52
CA PRO A 104 -16.88 -6.23 -1.98
C PRO A 104 -15.77 -6.23 -3.06
N ASP A 105 -15.47 -5.07 -3.65
CA ASP A 105 -14.42 -4.88 -4.66
C ASP A 105 -13.18 -4.16 -4.11
N ALA A 106 -13.07 -3.97 -2.78
CA ALA A 106 -11.98 -3.24 -2.14
C ALA A 106 -10.59 -3.83 -2.46
N MET A 107 -10.43 -5.14 -2.34
CA MET A 107 -9.17 -5.82 -2.63
C MET A 107 -8.82 -5.72 -4.12
N LYS A 108 -9.82 -5.81 -5.00
CA LYS A 108 -9.65 -5.62 -6.43
C LYS A 108 -9.15 -4.20 -6.75
N ALA A 109 -9.79 -3.17 -6.19
CA ALA A 109 -9.38 -1.78 -6.36
C ALA A 109 -7.96 -1.53 -5.83
N ALA A 110 -7.60 -2.10 -4.68
CA ALA A 110 -6.24 -2.03 -4.14
C ALA A 110 -5.21 -2.64 -5.08
N CYS A 111 -5.48 -3.84 -5.60
CA CYS A 111 -4.62 -4.49 -6.59
C CYS A 111 -4.50 -3.66 -7.87
N GLU A 112 -5.59 -3.08 -8.37
CA GLU A 112 -5.58 -2.25 -9.57
C GLU A 112 -4.74 -0.99 -9.41
N ILE A 113 -4.75 -0.35 -8.24
CA ILE A 113 -3.92 0.82 -7.95
C ILE A 113 -2.46 0.41 -7.75
N TYR A 114 -2.21 -0.56 -6.87
CA TYR A 114 -0.85 -0.94 -6.48
C TYR A 114 -0.06 -1.53 -7.63
N PHE A 115 -0.62 -2.47 -8.38
CA PHE A 115 0.13 -3.15 -9.45
C PHE A 115 0.18 -2.38 -10.77
N LYS A 116 -0.50 -1.22 -10.88
CA LYS A 116 -0.28 -0.27 -11.98
C LYS A 116 0.93 0.64 -11.72
N GLU A 117 1.43 0.68 -10.49
CA GLU A 117 2.58 1.50 -10.13
C GLU A 117 3.89 0.91 -10.69
N ASP A 118 4.75 1.80 -11.18
CA ASP A 118 6.10 1.46 -11.58
C ASP A 118 7.09 1.88 -10.47
N PHE A 119 7.52 0.91 -9.67
CA PHE A 119 8.45 1.17 -8.57
C PHE A 119 9.84 1.63 -9.03
N SER A 120 10.22 1.45 -10.30
CA SER A 120 11.49 1.96 -10.83
C SER A 120 11.53 3.48 -10.96
N LYS A 121 10.36 4.15 -10.99
CA LYS A 121 10.30 5.63 -11.03
C LYS A 121 10.94 6.30 -9.82
N VAL A 122 11.23 5.53 -8.78
CA VAL A 122 11.94 6.01 -7.59
C VAL A 122 13.28 6.67 -7.94
N GLU A 123 13.95 6.20 -9.00
CA GLU A 123 15.19 6.77 -9.52
C GLU A 123 15.05 8.22 -10.01
N ALA A 124 13.84 8.63 -10.40
CA ALA A 124 13.56 9.95 -10.93
C ALA A 124 13.26 10.99 -9.84
N PHE A 125 13.15 10.60 -8.57
CA PHE A 125 12.91 11.56 -7.50
C PHE A 125 14.17 12.40 -7.23
N PRO A 126 14.00 13.71 -6.96
CA PRO A 126 15.09 14.65 -6.83
C PRO A 126 15.91 14.46 -5.55
N ASP A 127 15.30 13.92 -4.49
CA ASP A 127 15.95 13.74 -3.20
C ASP A 127 15.43 12.53 -2.39
N SER A 128 16.18 12.21 -1.34
CA SER A 128 15.91 11.08 -0.45
C SER A 128 14.61 11.23 0.36
N ALA A 129 14.15 12.46 0.62
CA ALA A 129 12.92 12.68 1.38
C ALA A 129 11.69 12.35 0.51
N GLU A 130 11.70 12.73 -0.77
CA GLU A 130 10.67 12.35 -1.74
C GLU A 130 10.67 10.83 -1.99
N MET A 131 11.85 10.22 -2.14
CA MET A 131 12.01 8.76 -2.26
C MET A 131 11.44 8.03 -1.03
N GLY A 132 11.75 8.51 0.18
CA GLY A 132 11.24 7.95 1.42
C GLY A 132 9.72 8.11 1.54
N ALA A 133 9.17 9.28 1.24
CA ALA A 133 7.73 9.52 1.26
C ALA A 133 6.99 8.62 0.25
N TYR A 134 7.57 8.42 -0.92
CA TYR A 134 7.07 7.52 -1.96
C TYR A 134 7.06 6.05 -1.49
N SER A 135 8.19 5.56 -0.97
CA SER A 135 8.34 4.22 -0.42
C SER A 135 7.31 3.94 0.68
N LEU A 136 7.22 4.85 1.65
CA LEU A 136 6.29 4.71 2.77
C LEU A 136 4.82 4.77 2.34
N LYS A 137 4.49 5.49 1.27
CA LYS A 137 3.13 5.47 0.73
C LYS A 137 2.75 4.07 0.25
N TRP A 138 3.62 3.40 -0.49
CA TRP A 138 3.30 2.10 -1.07
C TRP A 138 3.39 0.94 -0.09
N ILE A 139 4.31 0.99 0.87
CA ILE A 139 4.32 0.06 2.01
C ILE A 139 3.01 0.15 2.81
N GLY A 140 2.45 1.37 2.98
CA GLY A 140 1.14 1.54 3.61
C GLY A 140 0.00 0.85 2.87
N VAL A 141 0.03 0.85 1.53
CA VAL A 141 -0.95 0.12 0.70
C VAL A 141 -0.80 -1.39 0.85
N GLU A 142 0.44 -1.89 0.93
CA GLU A 142 0.70 -3.31 1.22
C GLU A 142 0.13 -3.72 2.58
N LEU A 143 0.33 -2.89 3.61
CA LEU A 143 -0.29 -3.11 4.93
C LEU A 143 -1.82 -3.16 4.84
N ILE A 144 -2.46 -2.27 4.07
CA ILE A 144 -3.91 -2.34 3.81
C ILE A 144 -4.28 -3.68 3.16
N MET A 145 -3.56 -4.10 2.12
CA MET A 145 -3.82 -5.36 1.41
C MET A 145 -3.60 -6.60 2.28
N SER A 146 -2.87 -6.48 3.40
CA SER A 146 -2.70 -7.56 4.38
C SER A 146 -3.93 -7.80 5.28
N ASP A 147 -4.94 -6.92 5.21
CA ASP A 147 -6.16 -7.05 6.00
C ASP A 147 -6.94 -8.32 5.64
N LYS A 148 -7.30 -9.10 6.67
CA LYS A 148 -7.99 -10.38 6.51
C LYS A 148 -9.31 -10.26 5.75
N ALA A 149 -10.08 -9.18 5.95
CA ALA A 149 -11.36 -8.99 5.26
C ALA A 149 -11.14 -8.77 3.75
N LEU A 150 -10.07 -8.06 3.36
CA LEU A 150 -9.69 -7.86 1.97
C LEU A 150 -9.17 -9.15 1.34
N LEU A 151 -8.26 -9.87 2.01
CA LEU A 151 -7.74 -11.15 1.51
C LEU A 151 -8.84 -12.18 1.28
N ASN A 152 -9.91 -12.15 2.08
CA ASN A 152 -11.07 -13.04 1.94
C ASN A 152 -12.01 -12.69 0.76
N GLN A 153 -11.81 -11.55 0.09
CA GLN A 153 -12.54 -11.23 -1.14
C GLN A 153 -12.01 -12.00 -2.36
N MET A 154 -10.81 -12.58 -2.25
CA MET A 154 -10.17 -13.33 -3.33
C MET A 154 -10.40 -14.83 -3.20
N SER A 155 -10.66 -15.48 -4.32
CA SER A 155 -10.58 -16.94 -4.47
C SER A 155 -9.13 -17.44 -4.32
N SER A 156 -8.94 -18.75 -4.12
CA SER A 156 -7.59 -19.33 -4.05
C SER A 156 -6.77 -19.09 -5.33
N ARG A 157 -7.42 -19.08 -6.50
CA ARG A 157 -6.75 -18.77 -7.77
C ARG A 157 -6.30 -17.32 -7.83
N GLU A 158 -7.17 -16.39 -7.45
CA GLU A 158 -6.83 -14.96 -7.40
C GLU A 158 -5.72 -14.67 -6.38
N LYS A 159 -5.69 -15.38 -5.25
CA LYS A 159 -4.59 -15.32 -4.28
C LYS A 159 -3.26 -15.76 -4.87
N THR A 160 -3.23 -16.85 -5.64
CA THR A 160 -2.02 -17.29 -6.36
C THR A 160 -1.55 -16.22 -7.36
N ASP A 161 -2.46 -15.67 -8.17
CA ASP A 161 -2.13 -14.62 -9.14
C ASP A 161 -1.67 -13.33 -8.46
N PHE A 162 -2.30 -12.97 -7.34
CA PHE A 162 -1.89 -11.86 -6.46
C PHE A 162 -0.46 -12.06 -5.96
N LEU A 163 -0.13 -13.24 -5.43
CA LEU A 163 1.20 -13.57 -4.92
C LEU A 163 2.27 -13.50 -6.01
N LYS A 164 1.99 -13.95 -7.23
CA LYS A 164 2.94 -13.81 -8.36
C LYS A 164 3.27 -12.34 -8.65
N ARG A 165 2.25 -11.48 -8.68
CA ARG A 165 2.41 -10.05 -8.95
C ARG A 165 3.14 -9.35 -7.79
N LEU A 166 2.78 -9.69 -6.55
CA LEU A 166 3.44 -9.18 -5.35
C LEU A 166 4.92 -9.57 -5.31
N HIS A 167 5.26 -10.80 -5.69
CA HIS A 167 6.65 -11.26 -5.80
C HIS A 167 7.41 -10.50 -6.89
N ALA A 168 6.81 -10.26 -8.04
CA ALA A 168 7.43 -9.44 -9.08
C ALA A 168 7.71 -8.00 -8.58
N SER A 169 6.77 -7.39 -7.87
CA SER A 169 6.96 -6.08 -7.24
C SER A 169 8.07 -6.11 -6.17
N LEU A 170 8.12 -7.15 -5.34
CA LEU A 170 9.20 -7.36 -4.36
C LEU A 170 10.57 -7.38 -5.02
N LEU A 171 10.75 -8.16 -6.09
CA LEU A 171 12.03 -8.25 -6.80
C LEU A 171 12.47 -6.90 -7.39
N ILE A 172 11.54 -6.05 -7.80
CA ILE A 172 11.86 -4.68 -8.23
C ILE A 172 12.29 -3.84 -7.02
N LYS A 173 11.49 -3.80 -5.95
CA LYS A 173 11.79 -3.03 -4.73
C LYS A 173 13.13 -3.43 -4.10
N GLN A 174 13.51 -4.71 -4.15
CA GLN A 174 14.79 -5.20 -3.64
C GLN A 174 16.01 -4.68 -4.42
N ARG A 175 15.86 -4.29 -5.69
CA ARG A 175 16.93 -3.57 -6.43
C ARG A 175 17.15 -2.17 -5.89
N TYR A 176 16.13 -1.60 -5.24
CA TYR A 176 16.10 -0.27 -4.64
C TYR A 176 16.09 -0.34 -3.12
N ARG A 177 16.86 -1.27 -2.54
CA ARG A 177 16.86 -1.57 -1.10
C ARG A 177 17.19 -0.36 -0.23
N ASP A 178 18.01 0.58 -0.71
CA ASP A 178 18.32 1.82 0.01
C ASP A 178 17.10 2.73 0.22
N VAL A 179 16.04 2.53 -0.58
CA VAL A 179 14.78 3.30 -0.49
C VAL A 179 13.65 2.50 0.15
N PHE A 180 13.45 1.25 -0.24
CA PHE A 180 12.37 0.42 0.29
C PHE A 180 12.71 -0.26 1.62
N GLY A 181 14.00 -0.52 1.87
CA GLY A 181 14.51 -1.03 3.13
C GLY A 181 13.97 -2.41 3.55
N GLY A 182 14.37 -2.85 4.74
CA GLY A 182 13.92 -4.12 5.31
C GLY A 182 12.43 -4.13 5.70
N ILE A 183 11.83 -2.97 5.95
CA ILE A 183 10.40 -2.88 6.28
C ILE A 183 9.52 -3.32 5.11
N SER A 184 9.88 -2.97 3.87
CA SER A 184 9.17 -3.44 2.66
C SER A 184 9.25 -4.97 2.51
N ASP A 185 10.43 -5.54 2.78
CA ASP A 185 10.65 -6.99 2.74
C ASP A 185 9.81 -7.69 3.81
N ALA A 186 9.78 -7.16 5.05
CA ALA A 186 9.00 -7.70 6.16
C ALA A 186 7.48 -7.66 5.89
N VAL A 187 6.97 -6.53 5.37
CA VAL A 187 5.54 -6.38 5.03
C VAL A 187 5.15 -7.35 3.92
N THR A 188 6.00 -7.50 2.90
CA THR A 188 5.75 -8.46 1.82
C THR A 188 5.73 -9.91 2.32
N ALA A 189 6.71 -10.28 3.16
CA ALA A 189 6.78 -11.61 3.78
C ALA A 189 5.55 -11.90 4.64
N TYR A 190 5.08 -10.90 5.38
CA TYR A 190 3.86 -11.00 6.18
C TYR A 190 2.61 -11.21 5.33
N ILE A 191 2.46 -10.47 4.23
CA ILE A 191 1.33 -10.68 3.32
C ILE A 191 1.35 -12.10 2.75
N PHE A 192 2.52 -12.58 2.34
CA PHE A 192 2.67 -13.95 1.87
C PHE A 192 2.18 -14.95 2.93
N ASP A 193 2.68 -14.85 4.17
CA ASP A 193 2.24 -15.69 5.28
C ASP A 193 0.72 -15.66 5.49
N LYS A 194 0.12 -14.45 5.57
CA LYS A 194 -1.33 -14.29 5.74
C LYS A 194 -2.13 -14.91 4.60
N VAL A 195 -1.65 -14.80 3.36
CA VAL A 195 -2.31 -15.43 2.21
C VAL A 195 -2.23 -16.95 2.33
N MET A 196 -1.07 -17.51 2.66
CA MET A 196 -0.90 -18.96 2.82
C MET A 196 -1.80 -19.51 3.93
N HIS A 197 -1.84 -18.85 5.09
CA HIS A 197 -2.78 -19.19 6.17
C HIS A 197 -4.24 -19.08 5.75
N SER A 198 -4.61 -18.07 4.97
CA SER A 198 -5.97 -17.94 4.42
C SER A 198 -6.33 -19.03 3.40
N MET A 199 -5.34 -19.78 2.90
CA MET A 199 -5.49 -20.94 2.03
C MET A 199 -5.35 -22.26 2.79
N GLY A 200 -5.17 -22.22 4.12
CA GLY A 200 -4.99 -23.41 4.97
C GLY A 200 -3.60 -24.04 4.86
N ILE A 201 -2.58 -23.28 4.45
CA ILE A 201 -1.21 -23.74 4.31
C ILE A 201 -0.34 -23.06 5.37
N GLU A 202 0.22 -23.85 6.27
CA GLU A 202 1.21 -23.38 7.24
C GLU A 202 2.60 -23.38 6.60
N ILE A 203 3.29 -22.23 6.64
CA ILE A 203 4.62 -22.08 6.06
C ILE A 203 5.72 -22.26 7.08
N VAL A 204 5.49 -21.78 8.31
CA VAL A 204 6.46 -21.83 9.39
C VAL A 204 6.01 -22.88 10.39
N GLU A 205 6.83 -23.91 10.59
CA GLU A 205 6.58 -24.89 11.64
C GLU A 205 6.82 -24.22 13.01
N SER A 206 5.78 -24.19 13.85
CA SER A 206 5.73 -23.50 15.15
C SER A 206 6.86 -23.84 16.13
N GLN A 207 7.55 -24.97 15.91
CA GLN A 207 8.58 -25.54 16.77
C GLN A 207 9.94 -24.81 16.75
N PHE A 208 10.21 -23.89 15.80
CA PHE A 208 11.50 -23.19 15.71
C PHE A 208 11.48 -21.71 16.15
N TYR A 209 10.31 -21.09 16.35
CA TYR A 209 10.22 -19.63 16.59
C TYR A 209 9.01 -19.22 17.47
N ALA A 210 8.63 -20.01 18.47
CA ALA A 210 7.34 -19.85 19.20
C ALA A 210 7.02 -18.41 19.66
N ASP A 211 7.97 -17.67 20.22
CA ASP A 211 7.73 -16.28 20.67
C ASP A 211 7.90 -15.23 19.56
N GLY A 212 8.69 -15.53 18.52
CA GLY A 212 9.00 -14.63 17.41
C GLY A 212 7.91 -14.63 16.33
N ILE A 213 7.31 -15.79 16.07
CA ILE A 213 6.20 -15.96 15.11
C ILE A 213 4.99 -15.17 15.58
N VAL A 214 4.57 -15.32 16.83
CA VAL A 214 3.38 -14.63 17.35
C VAL A 214 3.52 -13.11 17.22
N ALA A 215 4.68 -12.57 17.61
CA ALA A 215 4.96 -11.13 17.46
C ALA A 215 4.94 -10.67 15.99
N PHE A 216 5.36 -11.52 15.06
CA PHE A 216 5.32 -11.22 13.63
C PHE A 216 3.89 -11.34 13.05
N GLU A 217 3.17 -12.41 13.34
CA GLU A 217 1.83 -12.69 12.82
C GLU A 217 0.75 -11.74 13.35
N GLU A 218 0.90 -11.29 14.60
CA GLU A 218 -0.06 -10.41 15.26
C GLU A 218 0.30 -8.93 15.13
N ARG A 219 1.61 -8.61 15.11
CA ARG A 219 2.08 -7.22 15.21
C ARG A 219 3.06 -6.80 14.11
N LEU A 220 3.46 -7.69 13.20
CA LEU A 220 4.50 -7.44 12.20
C LEU A 220 5.85 -7.01 12.83
N ILE A 221 6.15 -7.56 14.01
CA ILE A 221 7.42 -7.30 14.70
C ILE A 221 8.37 -8.46 14.38
N ALA A 222 9.27 -8.24 13.42
CA ALA A 222 10.32 -9.19 13.11
C ALA A 222 11.50 -9.01 14.08
N ARG A 223 11.53 -9.79 15.16
CA ARG A 223 12.67 -9.82 16.11
C ARG A 223 13.86 -10.59 15.57
N ASP A 224 13.63 -11.51 14.64
CA ASP A 224 14.64 -12.34 14.01
C ASP A 224 14.62 -12.10 12.48
N PRO A 225 15.70 -11.53 11.90
CA PRO A 225 15.83 -11.38 10.45
C PRO A 225 15.75 -12.71 9.68
N GLY A 226 16.12 -13.83 10.30
CA GLY A 226 16.07 -15.17 9.71
C GLY A 226 14.64 -15.62 9.38
N LEU A 227 13.63 -15.17 10.15
CA LEU A 227 12.23 -15.45 9.86
C LEU A 227 11.78 -14.78 8.56
N ILE A 228 12.15 -13.52 8.35
CA ILE A 228 11.84 -12.80 7.11
C ILE A 228 12.52 -13.51 5.93
N GLU A 229 13.80 -13.84 6.05
CA GLU A 229 14.54 -14.52 4.99
C GLU A 229 13.92 -15.88 4.64
N LEU A 230 13.53 -16.67 5.64
CA LEU A 230 12.82 -17.93 5.45
C LEU A 230 11.51 -17.73 4.65
N LEU A 231 10.68 -16.79 5.08
CA LEU A 231 9.40 -16.50 4.42
C LEU A 231 9.60 -16.03 2.97
N LEU A 232 10.59 -15.17 2.72
CA LEU A 232 10.90 -14.69 1.36
C LEU A 232 11.45 -15.81 0.45
N ASN A 233 12.23 -16.73 1.00
CA ASN A 233 12.69 -17.92 0.29
C ASN A 233 11.51 -18.83 -0.06
N LYS A 234 10.61 -19.09 0.91
CA LYS A 234 9.38 -19.86 0.70
C LYS A 234 8.44 -19.21 -0.30
N PHE A 235 8.35 -17.88 -0.28
CA PHE A 235 7.57 -17.13 -1.26
C PHE A 235 8.13 -17.33 -2.68
N THR A 236 9.46 -17.25 -2.82
CA THR A 236 10.13 -17.50 -4.10
C THR A 236 9.93 -18.95 -4.59
N GLU A 237 10.00 -19.94 -3.70
CA GLU A 237 9.70 -21.34 -4.04
C GLU A 237 8.24 -21.51 -4.49
N TYR A 238 7.30 -20.91 -3.76
CA TYR A 238 5.88 -20.98 -4.09
C TYR A 238 5.59 -20.47 -5.50
N VAL A 239 6.12 -19.29 -5.85
CA VAL A 239 5.92 -18.65 -7.16
C VAL A 239 6.60 -19.42 -8.30
N LYS A 240 7.71 -20.12 -8.06
CA LYS A 240 8.34 -20.98 -9.08
C LYS A 240 7.52 -22.23 -9.41
N ASN A 241 6.74 -22.71 -8.44
CA ASN A 241 6.01 -23.97 -8.54
C ASN A 241 4.54 -23.81 -9.00
N HIS A 242 4.05 -22.58 -9.13
CA HIS A 242 2.66 -22.27 -9.49
C HIS A 242 2.60 -21.24 -10.60
#